data_AF-A0A0C9WRV1-F1
#
_entry.id   AF-A0A0C9WRV1-F1
#
_cell.length_a   1.000
_cell.length_b   1.000
_cell.length_c   1.000
_cell.angle_alpha   90.00
_cell.angle_beta   90.00
_cell.angle_gamma   90.00
#
_symmetry.space_group_name_H-M   'P 1'
#
loop_
_entity.id
_entity.type
_entity.pdbx_description
1 polymer ?
#
loop_
_entity_poly.entity_id
_entity_poly.type
_entity_poly.pdbx_seq_one_letter_code
_entity_poly.pdbx_strand_id
1 'polypeptide(L)'
;MDFRKISADMKEHALHLLTEGWELPEIADVLGVSLISINRWVDNDDRHGTVIPPSYHQGRHRLLNTEAISDLKELIDESPEFYLDEIGEWLALYHDIPMSTTALHDNLRGLGLTRKIMHRQAADRAPLQILGLC
;
A
#
# COMPACT_ATOMS: atom_id res chain seq x y z
N MET A 1 -9.17 22.06 -14.21
CA MET A 1 -7.79 22.23 -13.71
C MET A 1 -7.00 21.04 -14.21
N ASP A 2 -6.13 21.26 -15.19
CA ASP A 2 -5.36 20.18 -15.80
C ASP A 2 -4.13 19.90 -14.94
N PHE A 3 -3.98 18.66 -14.49
CA PHE A 3 -2.80 18.21 -13.75
C PHE A 3 -1.63 18.07 -14.71
N ARG A 4 -0.89 19.16 -14.93
CA ARG A 4 0.40 19.09 -15.63
C ARG A 4 1.46 18.56 -14.68
N LYS A 5 2.18 17.53 -15.11
CA LYS A 5 3.36 17.04 -14.38
C LYS A 5 4.48 18.07 -14.55
N ILE A 6 4.75 18.82 -13.48
CA ILE A 6 5.87 19.78 -13.43
C ILE A 6 7.16 19.01 -13.14
N SER A 7 8.19 19.22 -13.96
CA SER A 7 9.51 18.57 -13.80
C SER A 7 10.19 18.99 -12.50
N ALA A 8 11.12 18.17 -12.00
CA ALA A 8 11.89 18.49 -10.80
C ALA A 8 12.72 19.77 -11.01
N ASP A 9 13.43 19.87 -12.15
CA ASP A 9 14.21 21.04 -12.55
C ASP A 9 13.41 22.35 -12.48
N MET A 10 12.15 22.35 -12.90
CA MET A 10 11.31 23.55 -12.86
C MET A 10 11.03 24.00 -11.42
N LYS A 11 10.90 23.06 -10.49
CA LYS A 11 10.68 23.35 -9.07
C LYS A 11 11.95 23.86 -8.42
N GLU A 12 13.08 23.22 -8.70
CA GLU A 12 14.40 23.64 -8.21
C GLU A 12 14.74 25.03 -8.73
N HIS A 13 14.45 25.31 -10.00
CA HIS A 13 14.62 26.64 -10.58
C HIS A 13 13.76 27.70 -9.89
N ALA A 14 12.51 27.38 -9.51
CA ALA A 14 11.66 28.29 -8.74
C ALA A 14 12.26 28.64 -7.38
N LEU A 15 12.85 27.67 -6.68
CA LEU A 15 13.53 27.88 -5.39
C LEU A 15 14.83 28.68 -5.56
N HIS A 16 15.57 28.44 -6.65
CA HIS A 16 16.75 29.23 -6.96
C HIS A 16 16.40 30.70 -7.20
N LEU A 17 15.33 31.00 -7.95
CA LEU A 17 14.86 32.38 -8.16
C LEU A 17 14.46 33.07 -6.85
N LEU A 18 13.82 32.36 -5.91
CA LEU A 18 13.54 32.87 -4.57
C LEU A 18 14.83 33.23 -3.83
N THR A 19 15.87 32.40 -3.96
CA THR A 19 17.18 32.63 -3.32
C THR A 19 17.90 33.84 -3.91
N GLU A 20 17.72 34.10 -5.20
CA GLU A 20 18.19 35.31 -5.89
C GLU A 20 17.35 36.57 -5.55
N GLY A 21 16.32 36.44 -4.71
CA GLY A 21 15.52 37.56 -4.20
C GLY A 21 14.32 37.94 -5.07
N TRP A 22 13.88 37.06 -5.97
CA TRP A 22 12.66 37.29 -6.75
C TRP A 22 11.40 37.11 -5.90
N GLU A 23 10.36 37.88 -6.21
CA GLU A 23 9.09 37.81 -5.49
C GLU A 23 8.23 36.62 -5.96
N LEU A 24 7.59 35.93 -5.00
CA LEU A 24 6.73 34.77 -5.23
C LEU A 24 5.69 34.96 -6.37
N PRO A 25 4.97 36.10 -6.45
CA PRO A 25 4.01 36.34 -7.55
C PRO A 25 4.66 36.44 -8.92
N GLU A 26 5.87 37.02 -9.02
CA GLU A 26 6.58 37.17 -10.29
C GLU A 26 7.07 35.82 -10.80
N ILE A 27 7.60 34.98 -9.91
CA ILE A 27 8.02 33.61 -10.22
C ILE A 27 6.82 32.77 -10.69
N ALA A 28 5.68 32.90 -10.00
CA ALA A 28 4.44 32.20 -10.37
C ALA A 28 3.98 32.56 -11.79
N ASP A 29 4.03 33.84 -12.15
CA ASP A 29 3.66 34.33 -13.47
C ASP A 29 4.64 33.84 -14.55
N VAL A 30 5.95 34.00 -14.33
CA VAL A 30 7.00 33.61 -15.29
C VAL A 30 7.01 32.10 -15.56
N LEU A 31 6.87 31.29 -14.51
CA LEU A 31 6.87 29.83 -14.65
C LEU A 31 5.50 29.26 -15.02
N GLY A 32 4.44 30.08 -15.04
CA GLY A 32 3.08 29.67 -15.36
C GLY A 32 2.51 28.68 -14.35
N VAL A 33 2.84 28.84 -13.07
CA VAL A 33 2.42 27.95 -11.97
C VAL A 33 1.71 28.73 -10.88
N SER A 34 0.94 28.03 -10.05
CA SER A 34 0.25 28.70 -8.94
C SER A 34 1.21 29.01 -7.78
N LEU A 35 0.96 30.11 -7.07
CA LEU A 35 1.63 30.44 -5.80
C LEU A 35 1.60 29.27 -4.79
N ILE A 36 0.47 28.55 -4.74
CA ILE A 36 0.28 27.38 -3.87
C ILE A 36 1.27 26.26 -4.23
N SER A 37 1.58 26.09 -5.51
CA SER A 37 2.57 25.09 -5.97
C SER A 37 3.97 25.46 -5.50
N ILE A 38 4.36 26.72 -5.63
CA ILE A 38 5.69 27.19 -5.19
C ILE A 38 5.83 27.04 -3.68
N ASN A 39 4.84 27.50 -2.89
CA ASN A 39 4.85 27.33 -1.44
C ASN A 39 4.97 25.87 -1.02
N ARG A 40 4.29 24.94 -1.73
CA ARG A 40 4.42 23.51 -1.46
C ARG A 40 5.84 22.99 -1.75
N TRP A 41 6.53 23.52 -2.75
CA TRP A 41 7.91 23.09 -3.05
C TRP A 41 8.89 23.62 -2.00
N VAL A 42 8.71 24.86 -1.55
CA VAL A 42 9.46 25.43 -0.42
C VAL A 42 9.24 24.60 0.83
N ASP A 43 7.98 24.32 1.19
CA ASP A 43 7.66 23.48 2.35
C ASP A 43 8.29 22.08 2.27
N ASN A 44 8.33 21.49 1.08
CA ASN A 44 8.96 20.19 0.88
C ASN A 44 10.48 20.26 1.05
N ASP A 45 11.12 21.28 0.48
CA ASP A 45 12.56 21.49 0.58
C ASP A 45 12.99 21.77 2.01
N ASP A 46 12.27 22.64 2.72
CA ASP A 46 12.52 22.96 4.13
C ASP A 46 12.39 21.72 5.04
N ARG A 47 11.43 20.84 4.76
CA ARG A 47 11.16 19.65 5.59
C ARG A 47 12.00 18.43 5.24
N HIS A 48 12.40 18.30 3.98
CA HIS A 48 12.94 17.04 3.45
C HIS A 48 14.24 17.23 2.65
N GLY A 49 14.71 18.46 2.43
CA GLY A 49 15.87 18.77 1.60
C GLY A 49 15.66 18.47 0.11
N THR A 50 14.40 18.36 -0.32
CA THR A 50 14.05 18.13 -1.73
C THR A 50 12.67 18.70 -2.07
N VAL A 51 12.55 19.31 -3.25
CA VAL A 51 11.28 19.75 -3.84
C VAL A 51 10.34 18.59 -4.21
N ILE A 52 10.88 17.36 -4.27
CA ILE A 52 10.12 16.16 -4.55
C ILE A 52 9.60 15.62 -3.22
N PRO A 53 8.26 15.56 -3.01
CA PRO A 53 7.74 15.04 -1.76
C PRO A 53 8.18 13.58 -1.60
N PRO A 54 8.60 13.15 -0.38
CA PRO A 54 8.81 11.74 -0.11
C PRO A 54 7.52 10.99 -0.43
N SER A 55 7.61 9.97 -1.29
CA SER A 55 6.50 9.07 -1.54
C SER A 55 6.30 8.20 -0.30
N TYR A 56 5.57 8.70 0.69
CA TYR A 56 4.91 7.82 1.64
C TYR A 56 3.89 7.05 0.82
N HIS A 57 4.12 5.75 0.60
CA HIS A 57 3.13 4.89 -0.02
C HIS A 57 1.85 4.92 0.83
N GLN A 58 0.95 5.87 0.55
CA GLN A 58 -0.38 5.97 1.11
C GLN A 58 -1.28 4.93 0.43
N GLY A 59 -0.87 3.67 0.52
CA GLY A 59 -1.77 2.54 0.34
C GLY A 59 -2.38 2.18 1.69
N ARG A 60 -3.59 1.59 1.66
CA ARG A 60 -4.18 0.91 2.83
C ARG A 60 -3.12 0.03 3.48
N HIS A 61 -2.93 0.17 4.80
CA HIS A 61 -2.07 -0.72 5.59
C HIS A 61 -2.38 -2.16 5.18
N ARG A 62 -1.40 -2.85 4.58
CA ARG A 62 -1.52 -4.29 4.38
C ARG A 62 -1.57 -4.88 5.78
N LEU A 63 -2.64 -5.60 6.09
CA LEU A 63 -2.76 -6.30 7.37
C LEU A 63 -1.63 -7.33 7.53
N LEU A 64 -1.10 -7.82 6.41
CA LEU A 64 0.10 -8.63 6.35
C LEU A 64 1.34 -7.73 6.24
N ASN A 65 2.21 -7.80 7.24
CA ASN A 65 3.54 -7.19 7.19
C ASN A 65 4.45 -7.98 6.22
N THR A 66 5.62 -7.42 5.90
CA THR A 66 6.54 -8.04 4.92
C THR A 66 7.04 -9.42 5.37
N GLU A 67 7.24 -9.62 6.67
CA GLU A 67 7.67 -10.89 7.28
C GLU A 67 6.61 -11.98 7.08
N ALA A 68 5.38 -11.73 7.52
CA ALA A 68 4.25 -12.63 7.33
C ALA A 68 3.98 -12.94 5.85
N ILE A 69 4.27 -12.00 4.93
CA ILE A 69 4.15 -12.26 3.48
C ILE A 69 5.23 -13.24 2.99
N SER A 70 6.45 -13.12 3.48
CA SER A 70 7.54 -14.03 3.10
C SER A 70 7.27 -15.44 3.63
N ASP A 71 6.95 -15.54 4.91
CA ASP A 71 6.69 -16.83 5.56
C ASP A 71 5.44 -17.51 4.99
N LEU A 72 4.41 -16.73 4.66
CA LEU A 72 3.22 -17.24 3.98
C LEU A 72 3.55 -17.80 2.57
N LYS A 73 4.49 -17.19 1.85
CA LYS A 73 4.92 -17.72 0.54
C LYS A 73 5.67 -19.03 0.70
N GLU A 74 6.57 -19.12 1.68
CA GLU A 74 7.28 -20.36 2.00
C GLU A 74 6.29 -21.47 2.39
N LEU A 75 5.32 -21.16 3.25
CA LEU A 75 4.25 -22.08 3.66
C LEU A 75 3.44 -22.60 2.45
N ILE A 76 3.06 -21.72 1.53
CA ILE A 76 2.30 -22.08 0.32
C ILE A 76 3.15 -22.91 -0.66
N ASP A 77 4.46 -22.65 -0.73
CA ASP A 77 5.38 -23.39 -1.60
C ASP A 77 5.72 -24.77 -1.04
N GLU A 78 5.91 -24.88 0.27
CA GLU A 78 6.16 -26.14 0.97
C GLU A 78 4.92 -27.04 1.06
N SER A 79 3.73 -26.44 1.17
CA SER A 79 2.49 -27.17 1.40
C SER A 79 1.30 -26.43 0.77
N PRO A 80 1.04 -26.60 -0.54
CA PRO A 80 -0.04 -25.91 -1.24
C PRO A 80 -1.45 -26.39 -0.84
N GLU A 81 -1.58 -27.31 0.12
CA GLU A 81 -2.83 -27.93 0.55
C GLU A 81 -3.58 -27.15 1.65
N PHE A 82 -2.96 -26.12 2.24
CA PHE A 82 -3.58 -25.33 3.31
C PHE A 82 -4.84 -24.61 2.85
N TYR A 83 -5.88 -24.64 3.70
CA TYR A 83 -7.13 -23.91 3.46
C TYR A 83 -7.06 -22.46 3.95
N LEU A 84 -8.00 -21.63 3.50
CA LEU A 84 -8.08 -20.22 3.91
C LEU A 84 -8.33 -20.06 5.42
N ASP A 85 -9.11 -20.94 6.04
CA ASP A 85 -9.32 -20.94 7.50
C ASP A 85 -8.03 -21.31 8.24
N GLU A 86 -7.30 -22.33 7.77
CA GLU A 86 -6.01 -22.74 8.35
C GLU A 86 -4.91 -21.69 8.21
N ILE A 87 -4.83 -21.01 7.06
CA ILE A 87 -3.91 -19.87 6.89
C ILE A 87 -4.27 -18.73 7.84
N GLY A 88 -5.57 -18.47 8.05
CA GLY A 88 -6.04 -17.47 9.01
C GLY A 88 -5.65 -17.82 10.45
N GLU A 89 -5.76 -19.09 10.83
CA GLU A 89 -5.35 -19.59 12.15
C GLU A 89 -3.82 -19.52 12.31
N TRP A 90 -3.06 -19.92 11.30
CA TRP A 90 -1.60 -19.82 11.30
C TRP A 90 -1.13 -18.36 11.44
N LEU A 91 -1.74 -17.43 10.71
CA LEU A 91 -1.45 -15.99 10.85
C LEU A 91 -1.76 -15.46 12.25
N ALA A 92 -2.84 -15.93 12.87
CA ALA A 92 -3.17 -15.56 14.25
C ALA A 92 -2.17 -16.14 15.26
N LEU A 93 -1.76 -17.40 15.10
CA LEU A 93 -0.87 -18.09 16.04
C LEU A 93 0.60 -17.67 15.94
N TYR A 94 1.12 -17.50 14.72
CA TYR A 94 2.55 -17.27 14.49
C TYR A 94 2.91 -15.80 14.26
N HIS A 95 1.95 -14.99 13.80
CA HIS A 95 2.19 -13.57 13.50
C HIS A 95 1.34 -12.59 14.31
N ASP A 96 0.43 -13.06 15.17
CA ASP A 96 -0.52 -12.23 15.93
C ASP A 96 -1.39 -11.33 15.01
N ILE A 97 -1.70 -11.83 13.81
CA ILE A 97 -2.55 -11.14 12.83
C ILE A 97 -3.88 -11.89 12.68
N PRO A 98 -4.87 -11.65 13.58
CA PRO A 98 -6.19 -12.22 13.42
C PRO A 98 -6.87 -11.59 12.19
N MET A 99 -7.29 -12.43 11.24
CA MET A 99 -7.90 -11.97 10.00
C MET A 99 -9.16 -12.79 9.69
N SER A 100 -10.22 -12.11 9.23
CA SER A 100 -11.39 -12.82 8.71
C SER A 100 -11.07 -13.51 7.39
N THR A 101 -11.75 -14.60 7.08
CA THR A 101 -11.57 -15.33 5.81
C THR A 101 -11.73 -14.42 4.58
N THR A 102 -12.68 -13.48 4.63
CA THR A 102 -12.89 -12.48 3.56
C THR A 102 -11.70 -11.52 3.43
N ALA A 103 -11.19 -11.01 4.56
CA ALA A 103 -10.03 -10.13 4.55
C ALA A 103 -8.77 -10.87 4.07
N LEU A 104 -8.61 -12.15 4.45
CA LEU A 104 -7.50 -12.97 3.96
C LEU A 104 -7.59 -13.21 2.46
N HIS A 105 -8.77 -13.55 1.96
CA HIS A 105 -9.01 -13.72 0.53
C HIS A 105 -8.66 -12.45 -0.27
N ASP A 106 -9.07 -11.27 0.20
CA ASP A 106 -8.73 -9.99 -0.45
C ASP A 106 -7.23 -9.69 -0.42
N ASN A 107 -6.55 -9.98 0.70
CA ASN A 107 -5.10 -9.81 0.83
C ASN A 107 -4.34 -10.76 -0.11
N LEU A 108 -4.71 -12.04 -0.15
CA LEU A 108 -4.12 -13.03 -1.06
C LEU A 108 -4.35 -12.65 -2.53
N ARG A 109 -5.53 -12.11 -2.87
CA ARG A 109 -5.82 -11.57 -4.20
C ARG A 109 -4.91 -10.40 -4.55
N GLY A 110 -4.70 -9.47 -3.62
CA GLY A 110 -3.76 -8.36 -3.77
C GLY A 110 -2.30 -8.80 -3.93
N LEU A 111 -1.95 -9.99 -3.42
CA LEU A 111 -0.61 -10.59 -3.54
C LEU A 111 -0.45 -11.49 -4.79
N GLY A 112 -1.52 -11.71 -5.57
CA GLY A 112 -1.51 -12.60 -6.73
C GLY A 112 -1.62 -14.10 -6.40
N LEU A 113 -1.91 -14.45 -5.14
CA LEU A 113 -1.92 -15.82 -4.61
C LEU A 113 -3.34 -16.45 -4.66
N THR A 114 -3.99 -16.41 -5.82
CA THR A 114 -5.44 -16.69 -5.95
C THR A 114 -5.84 -18.11 -6.35
N ARG A 115 -4.93 -18.94 -6.87
CA ARG A 115 -5.32 -20.16 -7.61
C ARG A 115 -4.84 -21.49 -7.02
N LYS A 116 -3.82 -21.49 -6.16
CA LYS A 116 -3.11 -22.71 -5.74
C LYS A 116 -3.61 -23.29 -4.40
N ILE A 117 -4.16 -22.42 -3.53
CA ILE A 117 -4.58 -22.73 -2.15
C ILE A 117 -5.96 -23.41 -2.10
N MET A 118 -6.68 -23.49 -3.23
CA MET A 118 -8.15 -23.61 -3.22
C MET A 118 -8.75 -25.02 -3.38
N HIS A 119 -7.98 -26.10 -3.52
CA HIS A 119 -8.57 -27.40 -3.88
C HIS A 119 -8.14 -28.57 -3.01
N ARG A 120 -8.83 -28.75 -1.87
CA ARG A 120 -9.19 -30.11 -1.42
C ARG A 120 -10.44 -30.29 -0.50
N GLN A 121 -11.14 -29.23 -0.06
CA GLN A 121 -12.33 -29.37 0.84
C GLN A 121 -13.71 -29.07 0.23
N ALA A 122 -13.84 -28.96 -1.09
CA ALA A 122 -15.17 -29.10 -1.69
C ALA A 122 -15.64 -30.58 -1.74
N ALA A 123 -14.75 -31.54 -1.48
CA ALA A 123 -15.05 -32.96 -1.54
C ALA A 123 -15.39 -33.61 -0.17
N ASP A 124 -14.86 -33.09 0.95
CA ASP A 124 -14.97 -33.77 2.26
C ASP A 124 -15.81 -33.06 3.35
N ARG A 125 -16.22 -31.79 3.15
CA ARG A 125 -17.20 -31.15 4.05
C ARG A 125 -18.64 -31.37 3.54
N ALA A 126 -19.08 -32.63 3.55
CA ALA A 126 -20.50 -32.94 3.59
C ALA A 126 -21.07 -32.46 4.94
N PRO A 127 -22.27 -31.86 5.00
CA PRO A 127 -22.79 -31.28 6.22
C PRO A 127 -23.05 -32.38 7.25
N LEU A 128 -22.36 -32.32 8.39
CA LEU A 128 -22.81 -32.97 9.61
C LEU A 128 -24.10 -32.28 10.08
N GLN A 129 -25.23 -32.67 9.47
CA GLN A 129 -26.41 -32.90 10.29
C GLN A 129 -26.01 -33.93 11.34
N ILE A 130 -26.12 -33.57 12.62
CA ILE A 130 -26.84 -34.37 13.64
C ILE A 130 -26.73 -33.73 15.03
N LEU A 131 -27.92 -33.36 15.52
CA LEU A 131 -28.44 -33.49 16.89
C LEU A 131 -27.77 -32.75 18.05
N GLY A 132 -28.55 -31.82 18.61
CA GLY A 132 -28.81 -31.81 20.05
C GLY A 132 -28.65 -30.46 20.74
N LEU A 133 -29.75 -29.72 20.87
CA LEU A 133 -30.05 -28.86 22.03
C LEU A 133 -31.55 -28.51 21.99
N CYS A 134 -32.27 -29.15 22.92
CA CYS A 134 -33.63 -28.93 23.43
C CYS A 134 -34.76 -28.49 22.49
#